data_AF-A0A7C5CES1-F1
#
_entry.id   AF-A0A7C5CES1-F1
#
_cell.length_a   1.000
_cell.length_b   1.000
_cell.length_c   1.000
_cell.angle_alpha   90.00
_cell.angle_beta   90.00
_cell.angle_gamma   90.00
#
_symmetry.space_group_name_H-M   'P 1'
#
loop_
_entity.id
_entity.type
_entity.pdbx_description
1 polymer ?
#
loop_
_entity_poly.entity_id
_entity_poly.type
_entity_poly.pdbx_seq_one_letter_code
_entity_poly.pdbx_strand_id
1 'polypeptide(L)'
;MGFITIKNETFGGEFEFEIPNYVIKMLYFNYFAIELKNRNNLIMDRDIKTLLRDLALGDEKPFKNQLEEIIKTLSNRDHMGFDEKYFQVITLSLLSFAEFYFIDSQPEKNKKYPDILLIGRDDKVPNNYLLELKWIKGKDDYETIRNKGINQVKEYLKLDKVKSIPKLRSFLVIGSKDGVEFIEC
;
A
#
# COMPACT_ATOMS: atom_id res chain seq x y z
N MET A 1 -12.17 -9.34 21.69
CA MET A 1 -10.78 -8.89 21.48
C MET A 1 -10.83 -7.42 21.09
N GLY A 2 -10.06 -6.56 21.77
CA GLY A 2 -10.03 -5.11 21.50
C GLY A 2 -9.22 -4.76 20.25
N PHE A 3 -9.34 -3.52 19.78
CA PHE A 3 -8.69 -3.04 18.57
C PHE A 3 -7.19 -2.74 18.75
N ILE A 4 -6.75 -2.52 19.98
CA ILE A 4 -5.39 -2.21 20.38
C ILE A 4 -5.05 -3.09 21.58
N THR A 5 -3.80 -3.53 21.68
CA THR A 5 -3.26 -4.26 22.84
C THR A 5 -1.98 -3.62 23.35
N ILE A 6 -1.59 -3.94 24.58
CA ILE A 6 -0.34 -3.47 25.17
C ILE A 6 0.79 -4.35 24.62
N LYS A 7 1.74 -3.72 23.96
CA LYS A 7 2.97 -4.35 23.46
C LYS A 7 4.00 -4.47 24.57
N ASN A 8 4.21 -3.40 25.34
CA ASN A 8 5.13 -3.34 26.46
C ASN A 8 4.73 -2.26 27.46
N GLU A 9 5.17 -2.40 28.72
CA GLU A 9 5.20 -1.32 29.70
C GLU A 9 6.61 -0.68 29.65
N THR A 10 6.67 0.63 29.48
CA THR A 10 7.91 1.41 29.51
C THR A 10 8.13 1.97 30.93
N PHE A 11 8.96 3.00 31.10
CA PHE A 11 9.24 3.54 32.43
C PHE A 11 8.14 4.49 32.90
N GLY A 12 7.82 4.49 34.20
CA GLY A 12 6.90 5.45 34.81
C GLY A 12 5.41 5.12 34.63
N GLY A 13 5.06 3.87 34.29
CA GLY A 13 3.67 3.45 34.07
C GLY A 13 3.11 3.82 32.70
N GLU A 14 3.98 4.13 31.73
CA GLU A 14 3.62 4.32 30.33
C GLU A 14 3.55 2.99 29.59
N PHE A 15 2.68 2.89 28.58
CA PHE A 15 2.48 1.68 27.79
C PHE A 15 2.72 1.96 26.31
N GLU A 16 3.48 1.07 25.67
CA GLU A 16 3.56 0.97 24.21
C GLU A 16 2.40 0.11 23.73
N PHE A 17 1.67 0.59 22.72
CA PHE A 17 0.50 -0.08 22.19
C PHE A 17 0.74 -0.61 20.77
N GLU A 18 0.07 -1.71 20.42
CA GLU A 18 0.09 -2.26 19.07
C GLU A 18 -1.26 -2.81 18.62
N ILE A 19 -1.40 -3.04 17.31
CA ILE A 19 -2.55 -3.75 16.75
C ILE A 19 -2.35 -5.25 16.98
N PRO A 20 -3.29 -5.95 17.64
CA PRO A 20 -3.04 -7.28 18.21
C PRO A 20 -2.87 -8.39 17.18
N ASN A 21 -3.41 -8.25 15.96
CA ASN A 21 -3.25 -9.25 14.91
C ASN A 21 -3.58 -8.69 13.52
N TYR A 22 -3.25 -9.48 12.50
CA TYR A 22 -3.47 -9.17 11.09
C TYR A 22 -4.94 -8.88 10.76
N VAL A 23 -5.90 -9.65 11.30
CA VAL A 23 -7.33 -9.44 11.02
C VAL A 23 -7.78 -8.06 11.47
N ILE A 24 -7.40 -7.65 12.69
CA ILE A 24 -7.73 -6.31 13.21
C ILE A 24 -7.06 -5.22 12.35
N LYS A 25 -5.80 -5.42 11.92
CA LYS A 25 -5.10 -4.50 11.00
C LYS A 25 -5.89 -4.32 9.69
N MET A 26 -6.39 -5.42 9.11
CA MET A 26 -7.18 -5.37 7.87
C MET A 26 -8.55 -4.71 8.07
N LEU A 27 -9.22 -4.95 9.20
CA LEU A 27 -10.48 -4.27 9.53
C LEU A 27 -10.30 -2.75 9.63
N TYR A 28 -9.19 -2.29 10.20
CA TYR A 28 -8.86 -0.85 10.25
C TYR A 28 -8.68 -0.24 8.87
N PHE A 29 -7.93 -0.91 7.99
CA PHE A 29 -7.74 -0.45 6.62
C PHE A 29 -9.06 -0.43 5.81
N ASN A 30 -9.89 -1.45 5.96
CA ASN A 30 -11.23 -1.48 5.37
C ASN A 30 -12.11 -0.33 5.90
N TYR A 31 -12.11 -0.09 7.21
CA TYR A 31 -12.84 1.01 7.82
C TYR A 31 -12.34 2.36 7.28
N PHE A 32 -11.02 2.55 7.18
CA PHE A 32 -10.43 3.77 6.64
C PHE A 32 -10.88 4.02 5.19
N ALA A 33 -10.87 3.00 4.33
CA ALA A 33 -11.37 3.14 2.96
C ALA A 33 -12.86 3.51 2.89
N ILE A 34 -13.69 2.93 3.76
CA ILE A 34 -15.11 3.28 3.85
C ILE A 34 -15.28 4.74 4.30
N GLU A 35 -14.55 5.18 5.33
CA GLU A 35 -14.57 6.56 5.79
C GLU A 35 -14.06 7.54 4.74
N LEU A 36 -13.00 7.18 4.00
CA LEU A 36 -12.50 7.96 2.87
C LEU A 36 -13.60 8.18 1.84
N LYS A 37 -14.29 7.11 1.46
CA LYS A 37 -15.41 7.17 0.50
C LYS A 37 -16.53 8.09 1.00
N ASN A 38 -16.98 7.88 2.23
CA ASN A 38 -18.12 8.58 2.82
C ASN A 38 -17.85 10.08 3.01
N ARG A 39 -16.67 10.45 3.51
CA ARG A 39 -16.33 11.85 3.80
C ARG A 39 -16.00 12.65 2.55
N ASN A 40 -15.47 11.99 1.52
CA ASN A 40 -14.98 12.69 0.34
C ASN A 40 -15.93 12.65 -0.85
N ASN A 41 -17.09 11.99 -0.73
CA ASN A 41 -18.01 11.69 -1.84
C ASN A 41 -17.26 11.07 -3.03
N LEU A 42 -16.30 10.18 -2.75
CA LEU A 42 -15.53 9.52 -3.81
C LEU A 42 -16.48 8.61 -4.58
N ILE A 43 -16.66 8.91 -5.86
CA ILE A 43 -17.36 8.04 -6.79
C ILE A 43 -16.35 6.98 -7.18
N MET A 44 -16.58 5.74 -6.77
CA MET A 44 -15.84 4.62 -7.33
C MET A 44 -16.69 4.10 -8.49
N ASP A 45 -16.29 4.41 -9.72
CA ASP A 45 -17.00 4.03 -10.94
C ASP A 45 -17.14 2.50 -11.09
N ARG A 46 -16.21 1.74 -10.48
CA ARG A 46 -16.23 0.28 -10.44
C ARG A 46 -16.15 -0.23 -9.00
N ASP A 47 -16.77 -1.39 -8.76
CA ASP A 47 -16.60 -2.12 -7.50
C ASP A 47 -15.11 -2.42 -7.27
N ILE A 48 -14.60 -2.06 -6.09
CA ILE A 48 -13.21 -2.28 -5.68
C ILE A 48 -12.81 -3.75 -5.83
N LYS A 49 -13.73 -4.69 -5.60
CA LYS A 49 -13.47 -6.12 -5.78
C LYS A 49 -13.14 -6.48 -7.22
N THR A 50 -13.82 -5.86 -8.19
CA THR A 50 -13.55 -6.05 -9.62
C THR A 50 -12.17 -5.49 -9.98
N LEU A 51 -11.85 -4.29 -9.51
CA LEU A 51 -10.52 -3.68 -9.73
C LEU A 51 -9.39 -4.54 -9.18
N LEU A 52 -9.58 -5.10 -7.98
CA LEU A 52 -8.59 -5.98 -7.35
C LEU A 52 -8.50 -7.35 -8.05
N ARG A 53 -9.60 -7.85 -8.61
CA ARG A 53 -9.59 -9.06 -9.44
C ARG A 53 -8.82 -8.82 -10.75
N ASP A 54 -9.04 -7.69 -11.41
CA ASP A 54 -8.29 -7.30 -12.60
C ASP A 54 -6.78 -7.20 -12.27
N LEU A 55 -6.44 -6.58 -11.14
CA LEU A 55 -5.07 -6.57 -10.62
C LEU A 55 -4.54 -7.99 -10.41
N ALA A 56 -5.30 -8.90 -9.80
CA ALA A 56 -4.89 -10.30 -9.63
C ALA A 56 -4.58 -10.98 -10.98
N LEU A 57 -5.39 -10.70 -12.00
CA LEU A 57 -5.26 -11.22 -13.37
C LEU A 57 -4.07 -10.62 -14.15
N GLY A 58 -3.46 -9.55 -13.65
CA GLY A 58 -2.31 -8.92 -14.29
C GLY A 58 -2.61 -7.57 -14.94
N ASP A 59 -3.83 -7.04 -14.81
CA ASP A 59 -4.16 -5.70 -15.30
C ASP A 59 -4.17 -4.70 -14.14
N GLU A 60 -3.05 -3.98 -13.94
CA GLU A 60 -2.93 -2.97 -12.90
C GLU A 60 -3.62 -1.64 -13.22
N LYS A 61 -4.00 -1.41 -14.49
CA LYS A 61 -4.52 -0.10 -14.94
C LYS A 61 -5.81 0.30 -14.22
N PRO A 62 -6.82 -0.57 -14.02
CA PRO A 62 -8.03 -0.20 -13.32
C PRO A 62 -7.76 0.23 -11.87
N PHE A 63 -6.88 -0.50 -11.17
CA PHE A 63 -6.48 -0.17 -9.80
C PHE A 63 -5.68 1.14 -9.76
N LYS A 64 -4.70 1.32 -10.65
CA LYS A 64 -3.92 2.56 -10.79
C LYS A 64 -4.83 3.76 -11.00
N ASN A 65 -5.78 3.68 -11.93
CA ASN A 65 -6.66 4.80 -12.26
C ASN A 65 -7.57 5.18 -11.07
N GLN A 66 -8.11 4.18 -10.36
CA GLN A 66 -8.90 4.44 -9.16
C GLN A 66 -8.07 5.06 -8.04
N LEU A 67 -6.84 4.57 -7.82
CA LEU A 67 -5.92 5.13 -6.84
C LEU A 67 -5.55 6.57 -7.23
N GLU A 68 -5.27 6.83 -8.51
CA GLU A 68 -4.97 8.16 -9.03
C GLU A 68 -6.09 9.16 -8.78
N GLU A 69 -7.35 8.79 -9.05
CA GLU A 69 -8.51 9.63 -8.79
C GLU A 69 -8.62 9.99 -7.30
N ILE A 70 -8.54 8.99 -6.42
CA ILE A 70 -8.61 9.17 -4.96
C ILE A 70 -7.48 10.10 -4.49
N ILE A 71 -6.26 9.89 -4.97
CA ILE A 71 -5.10 10.72 -4.61
C ILE A 71 -5.27 12.16 -5.08
N LYS A 72 -5.73 12.40 -6.31
CA LYS A 72 -6.02 13.76 -6.79
C LYS A 72 -7.09 14.45 -5.96
N THR A 73 -8.17 13.74 -5.61
CA THR A 73 -9.23 14.34 -4.77
C THR A 73 -8.73 14.70 -3.38
N LEU A 74 -7.95 13.83 -2.74
CA LEU A 74 -7.47 14.02 -1.37
C LEU A 74 -6.32 15.04 -1.29
N SER A 75 -5.33 14.95 -2.18
CA SER A 75 -4.17 15.86 -2.18
C SER A 75 -4.53 17.32 -2.51
N ASN A 76 -5.60 17.53 -3.28
CA ASN A 76 -6.13 18.87 -3.56
C ASN A 76 -6.88 19.47 -2.36
N ARG A 77 -7.46 18.64 -1.48
CA ARG A 77 -8.15 19.12 -0.28
C ARG A 77 -7.20 19.32 0.91
N ASP A 78 -6.16 18.51 0.98
CA ASP A 78 -5.23 18.46 2.11
C ASP A 78 -3.93 19.21 1.79
N HIS A 79 -4.01 20.55 1.77
CA HIS A 79 -2.92 21.42 1.30
C HIS A 79 -1.64 21.42 2.15
N MET A 80 -1.66 20.87 3.38
CA MET A 80 -0.53 20.99 4.32
C MET A 80 0.09 19.67 4.82
N GLY A 81 -0.54 18.50 4.59
CA GLY A 81 -0.15 17.27 5.28
C GLY A 81 0.24 16.07 4.42
N PHE A 82 -0.11 16.04 3.13
CA PHE A 82 0.03 14.81 2.35
C PHE A 82 1.50 14.41 2.14
N ASP A 83 1.83 13.18 2.55
CA ASP A 83 3.17 12.60 2.46
C ASP A 83 3.13 11.11 2.12
N GLU A 84 4.31 10.47 2.11
CA GLU A 84 4.47 9.06 1.76
C GLU A 84 3.68 8.11 2.69
N LYS A 85 3.54 8.43 3.98
CA LYS A 85 2.76 7.60 4.90
C LYS A 85 1.28 7.67 4.59
N TYR A 86 0.76 8.86 4.29
CA TYR A 86 -0.63 9.00 3.84
C TYR A 86 -0.88 8.21 2.55
N PHE A 87 0.05 8.30 1.58
CA PHE A 87 -0.03 7.53 0.34
C PHE A 87 -0.09 6.02 0.62
N GLN A 88 0.82 5.52 1.45
CA GLN A 88 0.86 4.11 1.85
C GLN A 88 -0.43 3.64 2.53
N VAL A 89 -0.97 4.41 3.48
CA VAL A 89 -2.20 4.06 4.18
C VAL A 89 -3.38 4.01 3.22
N ILE A 90 -3.51 4.96 2.29
CA ILE A 90 -4.58 4.95 1.28
C ILE A 90 -4.45 3.72 0.39
N THR A 91 -3.27 3.45 -0.16
CA THR A 91 -3.04 2.27 -1.01
C THR A 91 -3.34 0.97 -0.28
N LEU A 92 -2.87 0.81 0.96
CA LEU A 92 -3.16 -0.35 1.80
C LEU A 92 -4.66 -0.52 2.10
N SER A 93 -5.37 0.60 2.28
CA SER A 93 -6.81 0.60 2.54
C SER A 93 -7.64 0.19 1.33
N LEU A 94 -7.15 0.44 0.12
CA LEU A 94 -7.80 -0.10 -1.08
C LEU A 94 -7.46 -1.57 -1.28
N LEU A 95 -6.19 -1.95 -1.07
CA LEU A 95 -5.74 -3.34 -1.20
C LEU A 95 -6.32 -4.26 -0.13
N SER A 96 -6.78 -3.72 1.00
CA SER A 96 -7.31 -4.53 2.11
C SER A 96 -8.57 -5.32 1.79
N PHE A 97 -9.30 -4.94 0.74
CA PHE A 97 -10.43 -5.69 0.20
C PHE A 97 -10.02 -6.90 -0.65
N ALA A 98 -8.72 -7.07 -0.94
CA ALA A 98 -8.20 -8.20 -1.72
C ALA A 98 -8.03 -9.42 -0.80
N GLU A 99 -9.14 -10.00 -0.36
CA GLU A 99 -9.16 -11.11 0.61
C GLU A 99 -8.43 -12.38 0.13
N PHE A 100 -8.19 -12.50 -1.19
CA PHE A 100 -7.41 -13.59 -1.79
C PHE A 100 -5.89 -13.37 -1.71
N TYR A 101 -5.42 -12.26 -1.14
CA TYR A 101 -4.02 -12.03 -0.79
C TYR A 101 -3.77 -12.10 0.73
N PHE A 102 -2.60 -12.61 1.11
CA PHE A 102 -1.89 -12.20 2.30
C PHE A 102 -1.14 -10.90 1.98
N ILE A 103 -1.36 -9.86 2.80
CA ILE A 103 -0.72 -8.55 2.64
C ILE A 103 0.37 -8.42 3.71
N ASP A 104 1.63 -8.60 3.34
CA ASP A 104 2.75 -8.31 4.22
C ASP A 104 3.16 -6.85 4.00
N SER A 105 2.84 -5.99 4.97
CA SER A 105 3.23 -4.57 4.96
C SER A 105 3.95 -4.22 6.26
N GLN A 106 5.17 -3.69 6.12
CA GLN A 106 6.10 -3.45 7.23
C GLN A 106 6.45 -1.96 7.32
N PRO A 107 5.52 -1.07 7.74
CA PRO A 107 5.79 0.37 7.77
C PRO A 107 6.93 0.79 8.73
N GLU A 108 7.42 -0.09 9.61
CA GLU A 108 8.31 0.30 10.73
C GLU A 108 9.61 -0.52 10.89
N LYS A 109 9.96 -1.48 10.02
CA LYS A 109 11.17 -2.32 10.21
C LYS A 109 12.22 -2.23 9.09
N ASN A 110 13.26 -1.44 9.34
CA ASN A 110 14.65 -1.59 8.84
C ASN A 110 14.87 -1.81 7.33
N LYS A 111 14.11 -1.18 6.41
CA LYS A 111 14.40 -1.13 4.94
C LYS A 111 14.76 -2.49 4.29
N LYS A 112 14.36 -3.61 4.89
CA LYS A 112 14.69 -4.97 4.44
C LYS A 112 13.53 -5.61 3.70
N TYR A 113 12.41 -4.91 3.58
CA TYR A 113 11.20 -5.42 2.95
C TYR A 113 10.55 -4.29 2.14
N PRO A 114 9.86 -4.63 1.04
CA PRO A 114 9.04 -3.69 0.32
C PRO A 114 7.92 -3.15 1.19
N ASP A 115 7.41 -1.97 0.85
CA ASP A 115 6.29 -1.35 1.55
C ASP A 115 5.05 -2.27 1.58
N ILE A 116 4.74 -2.92 0.45
CA ILE A 116 3.62 -3.84 0.34
C ILE A 116 4.02 -5.08 -0.48
N LEU A 117 3.77 -6.25 0.08
CA LEU A 117 3.90 -7.54 -0.61
C LEU A 117 2.54 -8.27 -0.58
N LEU A 118 2.01 -8.59 -1.75
CA LEU A 118 0.77 -9.32 -1.95
C LEU A 118 1.10 -10.76 -2.38
N ILE A 119 0.78 -11.72 -1.52
CA ILE A 119 1.01 -13.16 -1.76
C ILE A 119 -0.33 -13.87 -1.81
N GLY A 120 -0.62 -14.56 -2.91
CA GLY A 120 -1.86 -15.31 -3.10
C GLY A 120 -2.07 -16.32 -1.98
N ARG A 121 -3.29 -16.38 -1.44
CA ARG A 121 -3.65 -17.35 -0.39
C ARG A 121 -3.78 -18.77 -0.93
N ASP A 122 -3.97 -18.91 -2.24
CA ASP A 122 -4.06 -20.17 -2.94
C ASP A 122 -3.49 -20.04 -4.36
N ASP A 123 -3.14 -21.18 -4.97
CA ASP A 123 -2.46 -21.27 -6.26
C ASP A 123 -3.28 -20.75 -7.46
N LYS A 124 -4.58 -20.49 -7.28
CA LYS A 124 -5.44 -19.92 -8.33
C LYS A 124 -5.21 -18.43 -8.50
N VAL A 125 -4.62 -17.75 -7.51
CA VAL A 125 -4.24 -16.35 -7.63
C VAL A 125 -3.08 -16.25 -8.64
N PRO A 126 -3.28 -15.62 -9.81
CA PRO A 126 -2.37 -15.84 -10.92
C PRO A 126 -1.10 -15.01 -10.84
N ASN A 127 -1.10 -13.89 -10.11
CA ASN A 127 0.08 -13.04 -9.94
C ASN A 127 0.25 -12.67 -8.47
N ASN A 128 1.50 -12.49 -8.06
CA ASN A 128 1.88 -11.91 -6.78
C ASN A 128 2.47 -10.53 -7.03
N TYR A 129 2.45 -9.64 -6.03
CA TYR A 129 2.91 -8.27 -6.22
C TYR A 129 3.85 -7.81 -5.14
N LEU A 130 4.92 -7.13 -5.55
CA LEU A 130 5.77 -6.33 -4.69
C LEU A 130 5.59 -4.87 -5.10
N LEU A 131 5.18 -4.02 -4.17
CA LEU A 131 4.98 -2.59 -4.38
C LEU A 131 5.88 -1.82 -3.42
N GLU A 132 6.81 -1.04 -3.98
CA GLU A 132 7.53 0.03 -3.26
C GLU A 132 6.84 1.35 -3.56
N LEU A 133 6.49 2.13 -2.54
CA LEU A 133 5.73 3.37 -2.69
C LEU A 133 6.65 4.56 -2.45
N LYS A 134 6.52 5.59 -3.29
CA LYS A 134 7.20 6.87 -3.11
C LYS A 134 6.21 8.02 -3.30
N TRP A 135 6.39 9.09 -2.52
CA TRP A 135 5.61 10.31 -2.70
C TRP A 135 6.51 11.49 -3.08
N ILE A 136 6.16 12.19 -4.16
CA ILE A 136 6.89 13.33 -4.68
C ILE A 136 6.18 14.63 -4.30
N LYS A 137 6.92 15.53 -3.65
CA LYS A 137 6.52 16.92 -3.39
C LYS A 137 7.16 17.84 -4.44
N GLY A 138 6.59 19.02 -4.66
CA GLY A 138 6.99 19.90 -5.77
C GLY A 138 8.45 20.42 -5.78
N LYS A 139 9.22 20.21 -4.70
CA LYS A 139 10.65 20.55 -4.64
C LYS A 139 11.58 19.34 -4.79
N ASP A 140 11.02 18.14 -4.88
CA ASP A 140 11.79 16.92 -4.92
C ASP A 140 12.28 16.63 -6.35
N ASP A 141 13.45 16.00 -6.46
CA ASP A 141 13.99 15.56 -7.74
C ASP A 141 13.39 14.19 -8.12
N TYR A 142 12.50 14.20 -9.11
CA TYR A 142 11.83 13.01 -9.63
C TYR A 142 12.81 11.91 -10.02
N GLU A 143 13.87 12.23 -10.75
CA GLU A 143 14.81 11.22 -11.24
C GLU A 143 15.59 10.59 -10.09
N THR A 144 15.98 11.38 -9.10
CA THR A 144 16.63 10.85 -7.90
C THR A 144 15.70 9.92 -7.12
N ILE A 145 14.43 10.30 -6.92
CA ILE A 145 13.45 9.45 -6.21
C ILE A 145 13.17 8.16 -6.99
N ARG A 146 12.92 8.28 -8.29
CA ARG A 146 12.67 7.16 -9.19
C ARG A 146 13.81 6.16 -9.18
N ASN A 147 15.05 6.61 -9.39
CA ASN A 147 16.21 5.73 -9.43
C ASN A 147 16.49 5.07 -8.07
N LYS A 148 16.29 5.79 -6.95
CA LYS A 148 16.37 5.20 -5.61
C LYS A 148 15.31 4.12 -5.39
N GLY A 149 14.06 4.38 -5.75
CA GLY A 149 12.97 3.41 -5.63
C GLY A 149 13.20 2.16 -6.47
N ILE A 150 13.63 2.30 -7.72
CA ILE A 150 13.98 1.17 -8.59
C ILE A 150 15.11 0.34 -7.97
N ASN A 151 16.14 1.00 -7.42
CA ASN A 151 17.23 0.29 -6.76
C ASN A 151 16.77 -0.45 -5.50
N GLN A 152 15.88 0.12 -4.69
CA GLN A 152 15.27 -0.58 -3.55
C GLN A 152 14.52 -1.84 -3.99
N VAL A 153 13.68 -1.75 -5.03
CA VAL A 153 12.97 -2.91 -5.59
C VAL A 153 13.95 -3.99 -6.03
N LYS A 154 15.03 -3.62 -6.75
CA LYS A 154 16.09 -4.55 -7.15
C LYS A 154 16.81 -5.20 -5.97
N GLU A 155 16.99 -4.48 -4.86
CA GLU A 155 17.56 -5.04 -3.63
C GLU A 155 16.61 -6.05 -2.97
N TYR A 156 15.30 -5.75 -2.92
CA TYR A 156 14.31 -6.68 -2.37
C TYR A 156 14.21 -7.96 -3.20
N LEU A 157 14.27 -7.88 -4.53
CA LEU A 157 14.27 -9.04 -5.42
C LEU A 157 15.47 -9.97 -5.21
N LYS A 158 16.55 -9.52 -4.55
CA LYS A 158 17.69 -10.37 -4.20
C LYS A 158 17.47 -11.20 -2.94
N LEU A 159 16.49 -10.86 -2.10
CA LEU A 159 16.19 -11.54 -0.85
C LEU A 159 15.62 -12.93 -1.11
N ASP A 160 16.09 -13.95 -0.37
CA ASP A 160 15.68 -15.34 -0.60
C ASP A 160 14.18 -15.54 -0.45
N LYS A 161 13.55 -14.89 0.55
CA LYS A 161 12.09 -14.91 0.75
C LYS A 161 11.32 -14.37 -0.46
N VAL A 162 11.85 -13.37 -1.15
CA VAL A 162 11.20 -12.73 -2.30
C VAL A 162 11.40 -13.56 -3.56
N LYS A 163 12.61 -14.07 -3.79
CA LYS A 163 12.94 -14.96 -4.93
C LYS A 163 12.06 -16.21 -5.00
N SER A 164 11.64 -16.73 -3.84
CA SER A 164 10.78 -17.92 -3.79
C SER A 164 9.32 -17.66 -4.17
N ILE A 165 8.90 -16.41 -4.36
CA ILE A 165 7.50 -16.07 -4.66
C ILE A 165 7.26 -16.27 -6.17
N PRO A 166 6.42 -17.23 -6.57
CA PRO A 166 6.17 -17.49 -7.99
C PRO A 166 5.39 -16.35 -8.62
N LYS A 167 5.58 -16.10 -9.92
CA LYS A 167 4.77 -15.13 -10.69
C LYS A 167 4.71 -13.74 -10.02
N LEU A 168 5.81 -13.33 -9.39
CA LEU A 168 5.92 -12.04 -8.73
C LEU A 168 6.11 -10.93 -9.77
N ARG A 169 5.25 -9.91 -9.71
CA ARG A 169 5.38 -8.66 -10.45
C ARG A 169 5.79 -7.55 -9.49
N SER A 170 6.83 -6.81 -9.84
CA SER A 170 7.41 -5.78 -8.99
C SER A 170 7.16 -4.39 -9.58
N PHE A 171 6.69 -3.47 -8.74
CA PHE A 171 6.44 -2.09 -9.13
C PHE A 171 7.05 -1.11 -8.14
N LEU A 172 7.64 -0.05 -8.68
CA LEU A 172 7.73 1.22 -8.00
C LEU A 172 6.45 2.01 -8.31
N VAL A 173 5.71 2.39 -7.27
CA VAL A 173 4.49 3.18 -7.36
C VAL A 173 4.80 4.59 -6.86
N ILE A 174 4.77 5.56 -7.76
CA ILE A 174 5.07 6.96 -7.45
C ILE A 174 3.77 7.76 -7.42
N GLY A 175 3.46 8.36 -6.28
CA GLY A 175 2.37 9.32 -6.13
C GLY A 175 2.86 10.77 -6.13
N SER A 176 2.06 11.67 -6.69
CA SER A 176 2.21 13.12 -6.56
C SER A 176 0.83 13.79 -6.55
N LYS A 177 0.79 15.12 -6.43
CA LYS A 177 -0.46 15.89 -6.61
C LYS A 177 -1.07 15.71 -8.01
N ASP A 178 -0.23 15.40 -8.99
CA ASP A 178 -0.63 15.26 -10.40
C ASP A 178 -1.11 13.86 -10.75
N GLY A 179 -0.97 12.88 -9.84
CA GLY A 179 -1.51 11.54 -10.00
C GLY A 179 -0.60 10.45 -9.50
N VAL A 180 -0.74 9.25 -10.10
CA VAL A 180 -0.02 8.04 -9.70
C VAL A 180 0.57 7.36 -10.92
N GLU A 181 1.83 6.96 -10.80
CA GLU A 181 2.59 6.23 -11.82
C GLU A 181 2.97 4.84 -11.29
N PHE A 182 2.88 3.82 -12.15
CA PHE A 182 3.35 2.47 -11.88
C PHE A 182 4.51 2.18 -12.82
N ILE A 183 5.68 1.86 -12.25
CA ILE A 183 6.89 1.55 -13.00
C ILE A 183 7.25 0.09 -12.70
N GLU A 184 7.10 -0.78 -13.69
CA GLU A 184 7.52 -2.18 -13.58
C GLU A 184 9.05 -2.27 -13.47
N CYS A 185 9.53 -3.09 -12.53
CA CYS A 185 10.94 -3.16 -12.11
C CYS A 185 11.50 -4.58 -12.14
#